data_AF-A0A2P4THV8-F1
#
_entry.id   AF-A0A2P4THV8-F1
#
_cell.length_a   1.000
_cell.length_b   1.000
_cell.length_c   1.000
_cell.angle_alpha   90.00
_cell.angle_beta   90.00
_cell.angle_gamma   90.00
#
_symmetry.space_group_name_H-M   'P 1'
#
loop_
_entity.id
_entity.type
_entity.pdbx_description
1 polymer ?
#
loop_
_entity_poly.entity_id
_entity_poly.type
_entity_poly.pdbx_seq_one_letter_code
_entity_poly.pdbx_strand_id
1 'polypeptide(L)'
;YQKLLSQAVGMHKHSENMNDPFRLSAVLNVLFAFQKLFDACEKDIEKRKIDILKILGFSSLYNDANTCKQEQMLDIMKLLRDGYYHNDLCICEIIKSSYKAVKTVLDFQQADVPLRSTDLKQFAQKCCRVFCLLLLQDSPVTAVWNLSECPPQYLDHVDQQDIMYRKKTELRVLWPILADGKNVIERGVVCDEM
;
A
#
# COMPACT_ATOMS: atom_id res chain seq x y z
N TYR A 1 -8.47 -6.72 6.65
CA TYR A 1 -7.98 -5.37 6.29
C TYR A 1 -9.09 -4.49 5.74
N GLN A 2 -9.84 -4.93 4.72
CA GLN A 2 -11.06 -4.25 4.25
C GLN A 2 -12.07 -3.94 5.37
N LYS A 3 -12.26 -4.83 6.35
CA LYS A 3 -13.13 -4.58 7.52
C LYS A 3 -12.68 -3.41 8.40
N LEU A 4 -11.36 -3.15 8.51
CA LEU A 4 -10.84 -2.01 9.29
C LEU A 4 -10.93 -0.71 8.51
N LEU A 5 -10.72 -0.73 7.19
CA LEU A 5 -10.99 0.41 6.32
C LEU A 5 -12.49 0.71 6.26
N SER A 6 -13.31 -0.33 6.11
CA SER A 6 -14.76 -0.25 6.16
C SER A 6 -15.27 0.14 7.55
N GLN A 7 -14.58 -0.20 8.64
CA GLN A 7 -14.88 0.32 9.98
C GLN A 7 -14.40 1.76 10.16
N ALA A 8 -13.22 2.15 9.66
CA ALA A 8 -12.77 3.54 9.73
C ALA A 8 -13.73 4.43 8.94
N VAL A 9 -14.03 4.05 7.70
CA VAL A 9 -14.98 4.71 6.81
C VAL A 9 -16.44 4.55 7.29
N GLY A 10 -16.77 3.43 7.94
CA GLY A 10 -18.10 3.10 8.49
C GLY A 10 -18.42 3.76 9.82
N MET A 11 -17.43 3.92 10.70
CA MET A 11 -17.51 4.75 11.90
C MET A 11 -17.75 6.23 11.53
N HIS A 12 -17.39 6.63 10.30
CA HIS A 12 -17.79 7.91 9.73
C HIS A 12 -19.21 7.92 9.13
N LYS A 13 -19.81 6.77 8.76
CA LYS A 13 -21.22 6.67 8.31
C LYS A 13 -22.25 6.86 9.43
N HIS A 14 -21.85 6.74 10.70
CA HIS A 14 -22.74 6.92 11.85
C HIS A 14 -22.46 8.23 12.62
N SER A 15 -21.57 9.07 12.09
CA SER A 15 -21.40 10.45 12.52
C SER A 15 -22.24 11.31 11.58
N GLU A 16 -23.19 12.06 12.13
CA GLU A 16 -24.31 12.73 11.44
C GLU A 16 -23.92 13.78 10.37
N ASN A 17 -22.64 13.89 9.95
CA ASN A 17 -22.23 14.85 8.93
C ASN A 17 -20.98 14.40 8.14
N MET A 18 -21.18 13.72 7.00
CA MET A 18 -20.11 13.44 6.03
C MET A 18 -19.62 14.68 5.27
N ASN A 19 -20.30 15.82 5.40
CA ASN A 19 -19.86 17.10 4.82
C ASN A 19 -18.90 17.86 5.73
N ASP A 20 -18.44 17.28 6.84
CA ASP A 20 -17.39 17.88 7.67
C ASP A 20 -16.02 17.76 6.95
N PRO A 21 -15.47 18.88 6.42
CA PRO A 21 -14.23 18.87 5.64
C PRO A 21 -13.03 18.38 6.46
N PHE A 22 -13.06 18.56 7.78
CA PHE A 22 -11.96 18.18 8.67
C PHE A 22 -11.86 16.67 8.84
N ARG A 23 -13.00 15.97 8.83
CA ARG A 23 -13.05 14.50 8.97
C ARG A 23 -12.76 13.77 7.67
N LEU A 24 -13.26 14.28 6.55
CA LEU A 24 -12.86 13.79 5.22
C LEU A 24 -11.35 13.93 5.03
N SER A 25 -10.78 15.07 5.43
CA SER A 25 -9.34 15.31 5.32
C SER A 25 -8.52 14.32 6.16
N ALA A 26 -8.95 14.00 7.38
CA ALA A 26 -8.30 12.99 8.21
C ALA A 26 -8.28 11.59 7.57
N VAL A 27 -9.40 11.14 6.99
CA VAL A 27 -9.48 9.86 6.27
C VAL A 27 -8.57 9.87 5.05
N LEU A 28 -8.63 10.92 4.24
CA LEU A 28 -7.79 11.08 3.05
C LEU A 28 -6.29 11.09 3.39
N ASN A 29 -5.90 11.69 4.51
CA ASN A 29 -4.52 11.72 4.97
C ASN A 29 -4.02 10.34 5.41
N VAL A 30 -4.87 9.56 6.08
CA VAL A 30 -4.56 8.17 6.43
C VAL A 30 -4.41 7.31 5.18
N LEU A 31 -5.25 7.49 4.17
CA LEU A 31 -5.16 6.74 2.91
C LEU A 31 -3.91 7.12 2.10
N PHE A 32 -3.60 8.41 2.02
CA PHE A 32 -2.37 8.90 1.40
C PHE A 32 -1.10 8.37 2.11
N ALA A 33 -1.18 8.17 3.43
CA ALA A 33 -0.11 7.52 4.19
C ALA A 33 0.11 6.06 3.77
N PHE A 34 -0.97 5.32 3.45
CA PHE A 34 -0.84 3.95 2.95
C PHE A 34 -0.26 3.90 1.55
N GLN A 35 -0.63 4.82 0.65
CA GLN A 35 0.01 4.88 -0.66
C GLN A 35 1.51 5.09 -0.54
N LYS A 36 1.94 6.09 0.26
CA LYS A 36 3.37 6.31 0.52
C LYS A 36 4.07 5.13 1.16
N LEU A 37 3.37 4.40 2.05
CA LEU A 37 3.90 3.20 2.69
C LEU A 37 4.17 2.11 1.64
N PHE A 38 3.24 1.90 0.71
CA PHE A 38 3.36 0.88 -0.33
C PHE A 38 4.49 1.23 -1.30
N ASP A 39 4.55 2.48 -1.76
CA ASP A 39 5.66 2.98 -2.59
C ASP A 39 7.02 2.80 -1.90
N ALA A 40 7.08 3.02 -0.59
CA ALA A 40 8.30 2.83 0.19
C ALA A 40 8.69 1.35 0.32
N CYS A 41 7.72 0.45 0.44
CA CYS A 41 7.97 -1.00 0.43
C CYS A 41 8.58 -1.44 -0.91
N GLU A 42 7.97 -1.01 -2.02
CA GLU A 42 8.47 -1.33 -3.37
C GLU A 42 9.90 -0.82 -3.58
N LYS A 43 10.15 0.46 -3.24
CA LYS A 43 11.48 1.07 -3.35
C LYS A 43 12.53 0.40 -2.46
N ASP A 44 12.18 0.04 -1.22
CA ASP A 44 13.12 -0.61 -0.31
C ASP A 44 13.49 -2.02 -0.81
N ILE A 45 12.50 -2.79 -1.28
CA ILE A 45 12.75 -4.12 -1.84
C ILE A 45 13.64 -4.04 -3.08
N GLU A 46 13.33 -3.17 -4.04
CA GLU A 46 14.14 -3.01 -5.25
C GLU A 46 15.57 -2.56 -4.93
N LYS A 47 15.71 -1.60 -4.00
CA LYS A 47 17.03 -1.18 -3.53
C LYS A 47 17.82 -2.33 -2.93
N ARG A 48 17.21 -3.13 -2.03
CA ARG A 48 17.89 -4.26 -1.39
C ARG A 48 18.26 -5.36 -2.37
N LYS A 49 17.42 -5.66 -3.35
CA LYS A 49 17.75 -6.59 -4.45
C LYS A 49 19.02 -6.12 -5.17
N ILE A 50 19.07 -4.85 -5.55
CA ILE A 50 20.24 -4.24 -6.21
C ILE A 50 21.48 -4.29 -5.32
N ASP A 51 21.35 -3.94 -4.04
CA ASP A 51 22.49 -3.90 -3.10
C ASP A 51 23.04 -5.31 -2.85
N ILE A 52 22.18 -6.33 -2.71
CA ILE A 52 22.61 -7.73 -2.56
C ILE A 52 23.32 -8.21 -3.83
N LEU A 53 22.78 -7.93 -5.01
CA LEU A 53 23.42 -8.28 -6.28
C LEU A 53 24.83 -7.68 -6.41
N LYS A 54 25.00 -6.41 -6.00
CA LYS A 54 26.31 -5.76 -5.98
C LYS A 54 27.28 -6.44 -5.02
N ILE A 55 26.83 -6.81 -3.81
CA ILE A 55 27.65 -7.55 -2.84
C ILE A 55 28.11 -8.89 -3.41
N LEU A 56 27.25 -9.56 -4.17
CA LEU A 56 27.56 -10.82 -4.85
C LEU A 56 28.42 -10.64 -6.11
N GLY A 57 28.79 -9.41 -6.48
CA GLY A 57 29.67 -9.12 -7.61
C GLY A 57 28.96 -8.96 -8.97
N PHE A 58 27.64 -8.79 -8.98
CA PHE A 58 26.87 -8.59 -10.22
C PHE A 58 26.65 -7.10 -10.51
N SER A 59 27.06 -6.64 -11.71
CA SER A 59 26.98 -5.22 -12.10
C SER A 59 25.65 -4.81 -12.77
N SER A 60 24.79 -5.74 -13.19
CA SER A 60 23.54 -5.40 -13.91
C SER A 60 22.51 -6.53 -13.89
N LEU A 61 21.24 -6.15 -13.67
CA LEU A 61 20.04 -7.00 -13.80
C LEU A 61 19.65 -7.24 -15.27
N TYR A 62 20.18 -6.43 -16.20
CA TYR A 62 19.64 -6.28 -17.56
C TYR A 62 20.43 -6.97 -18.68
N ASN A 63 21.69 -7.35 -18.46
CA ASN A 63 22.52 -7.90 -19.54
C ASN A 63 22.65 -9.42 -19.39
N ASP A 64 21.85 -10.13 -20.19
CA ASP A 64 21.77 -11.58 -20.40
C ASP A 64 21.16 -12.41 -19.26
N ALA A 65 19.93 -12.86 -19.50
CA ALA A 65 19.18 -13.82 -18.71
C ALA A 65 19.78 -15.22 -18.93
N ASN A 66 20.72 -15.61 -18.06
CA ASN A 66 21.09 -17.01 -17.91
C ASN A 66 20.39 -17.60 -16.68
N THR A 67 20.21 -18.92 -16.67
CA THR A 67 19.51 -19.67 -15.61
C THR A 67 20.09 -19.42 -14.22
N CYS A 68 21.41 -19.20 -14.12
CA CYS A 68 22.13 -18.88 -12.88
C CYS A 68 21.62 -17.60 -12.20
N LYS A 69 21.34 -16.53 -12.96
CA LYS A 69 20.78 -15.29 -12.39
C LYS A 69 19.34 -15.45 -11.89
N GLN A 70 18.56 -16.31 -12.54
CA GLN A 70 17.17 -16.55 -12.15
C GLN A 70 17.11 -17.33 -10.82
N GLU A 71 17.95 -18.35 -10.65
CA GLU A 71 18.11 -19.07 -9.38
C GLU A 71 18.58 -18.15 -8.26
N GLN A 72 19.58 -17.30 -8.52
CA GLN A 72 20.05 -16.31 -7.54
C GLN A 72 18.96 -15.32 -7.15
N MET A 73 18.11 -14.88 -8.09
CA MET A 73 17.00 -13.99 -7.77
C MET A 73 16.00 -14.66 -6.83
N LEU A 74 15.70 -15.95 -7.04
CA LEU A 74 14.83 -16.71 -6.14
C LEU A 74 15.42 -16.79 -4.73
N ASP A 75 16.73 -17.01 -4.61
CA ASP A 75 17.39 -17.06 -3.30
C ASP A 75 17.46 -15.69 -2.62
N ILE A 76 17.67 -14.61 -3.37
CA ILE A 76 17.55 -13.23 -2.87
C ILE A 76 16.13 -12.98 -2.35
N MET A 77 15.10 -13.41 -3.09
CA MET A 77 13.70 -13.24 -2.66
C MET A 77 13.40 -14.04 -1.38
N LYS A 78 13.92 -15.26 -1.23
CA LYS A 78 13.80 -16.03 0.03
C LYS A 78 14.48 -15.31 1.19
N LEU A 79 15.72 -14.86 1.00
CA LEU A 79 16.47 -14.12 2.01
C LEU A 79 15.72 -12.85 2.47
N LEU A 80 15.16 -12.10 1.52
CA LEU A 80 14.36 -10.91 1.83
C LEU A 80 13.06 -11.29 2.56
N ARG A 81 12.36 -12.35 2.14
CA ARG A 81 11.14 -12.84 2.81
C ARG A 81 11.41 -13.14 4.28
N ASP A 82 12.45 -13.92 4.56
CA ASP A 82 12.86 -14.27 5.93
C ASP A 82 13.19 -12.99 6.72
N GLY A 83 13.91 -12.05 6.10
CA GLY A 83 14.22 -10.75 6.67
C GLY A 83 12.97 -9.96 7.08
N TYR A 84 12.00 -9.74 6.18
CA TYR A 84 10.79 -8.98 6.51
C TYR A 84 9.82 -9.71 7.44
N TYR A 85 9.85 -11.04 7.42
CA TYR A 85 9.03 -11.86 8.32
C TYR A 85 9.52 -11.77 9.76
N HIS A 86 10.84 -11.88 9.98
CA HIS A 86 11.42 -11.96 11.33
C HIS A 86 11.99 -10.64 11.87
N ASN A 87 12.32 -9.66 11.02
CA ASN A 87 13.05 -8.45 11.44
C ASN A 87 12.16 -7.20 11.49
N ASP A 88 11.69 -6.87 12.69
CA ASP A 88 10.92 -5.64 12.97
C ASP A 88 11.69 -4.35 12.65
N LEU A 89 13.03 -4.35 12.69
CA LEU A 89 13.83 -3.14 12.44
C LEU A 89 13.72 -2.70 10.98
N CYS A 90 13.77 -3.63 10.03
CA CYS A 90 13.63 -3.32 8.60
C CYS A 90 12.26 -2.70 8.30
N ILE A 91 11.19 -3.28 8.88
CA ILE A 91 9.83 -2.77 8.79
C ILE A 91 9.71 -1.38 9.44
N CYS A 92 10.35 -1.17 10.59
CA CYS A 92 10.34 0.12 11.26
C CYS A 92 11.04 1.22 10.45
N GLU A 93 12.10 0.93 9.71
CA GLU A 93 12.78 1.92 8.87
C GLU A 93 11.95 2.32 7.65
N ILE A 94 11.28 1.37 6.98
CA ILE A 94 10.30 1.67 5.91
C ILE A 94 9.18 2.56 6.47
N ILE A 95 8.67 2.22 7.64
CA ILE A 95 7.60 2.99 8.27
C ILE A 95 8.08 4.37 8.64
N LYS A 96 9.28 4.54 9.20
CA LYS A 96 9.83 5.87 9.51
C LYS A 96 9.98 6.72 8.25
N SER A 97 10.48 6.16 7.15
CA SER A 97 10.65 6.90 5.89
C SER A 97 9.28 7.32 5.31
N SER A 98 8.28 6.44 5.41
CA SER A 98 6.90 6.70 5.00
C SER A 98 6.21 7.74 5.91
N TYR A 99 6.34 7.59 7.22
CA TYR A 99 5.71 8.45 8.23
C TYR A 99 6.35 9.82 8.32
N LYS A 100 7.64 10.01 8.00
CA LYS A 100 8.24 11.35 7.95
C LYS A 100 7.52 12.26 6.96
N ALA A 101 6.97 11.67 5.89
CA ALA A 101 6.19 12.38 4.88
C ALA A 101 4.68 12.48 5.19
N VAL A 102 4.21 11.84 6.27
CA VAL A 102 2.81 11.78 6.73
C VAL A 102 2.62 12.59 8.03
N LYS A 103 3.62 12.57 8.92
CA LYS A 103 3.68 13.37 10.16
C LYS A 103 3.57 14.86 9.85
N THR A 104 4.23 15.33 8.79
CA THR A 104 4.05 16.70 8.30
C THR A 104 2.60 17.01 7.92
N VAL A 105 1.79 16.04 7.51
CA VAL A 105 0.38 16.26 7.12
C VAL A 105 -0.57 16.13 8.31
N LEU A 106 -0.31 15.18 9.22
CA LEU A 106 -1.10 14.96 10.44
C LEU A 106 -0.90 16.05 11.50
N ASP A 107 0.29 16.67 11.57
CA ASP A 107 0.56 17.76 12.52
C ASP A 107 -0.19 19.07 12.16
N PHE A 108 -0.63 19.25 10.91
CA PHE A 108 -1.43 20.43 10.50
C PHE A 108 -2.92 20.37 10.89
N GLN A 109 -3.42 19.22 11.34
CA GLN A 109 -4.87 19.00 11.51
C GLN A 109 -5.28 18.44 12.87
N GLN A 110 -4.34 18.28 13.80
CA GLN A 110 -4.64 17.88 15.17
C GLN A 110 -5.36 19.02 15.90
N ALA A 111 -6.68 19.09 15.71
CA ALA A 111 -7.56 19.71 16.68
C ALA A 111 -8.60 18.74 17.26
N ASP A 112 -8.99 17.60 16.65
CA ASP A 112 -10.12 16.85 17.26
C ASP A 112 -10.41 15.36 16.92
N VAL A 113 -9.43 14.55 16.47
CA VAL A 113 -9.67 13.08 16.36
C VAL A 113 -8.51 12.27 16.95
N PRO A 114 -8.68 11.66 18.14
CA PRO A 114 -7.66 10.82 18.75
C PRO A 114 -7.79 9.38 18.25
N LEU A 115 -7.46 9.12 16.98
CA LEU A 115 -7.05 7.77 16.63
C LEU A 115 -5.70 7.57 17.33
N ARG A 116 -5.66 6.77 18.41
CA ARG A 116 -4.45 6.63 19.25
C ARG A 116 -3.28 6.27 18.34
N SER A 117 -2.28 7.12 18.29
CA SER A 117 -1.12 7.02 17.36
C SER A 117 -0.46 5.63 17.38
N THR A 118 -0.55 4.93 18.51
CA THR A 118 -0.12 3.53 18.70
C THR A 118 -0.86 2.54 17.80
N ASP A 119 -2.19 2.65 17.66
CA ASP A 119 -3.01 1.71 16.88
C ASP A 119 -2.74 1.85 15.39
N LEU A 120 -2.63 3.10 14.91
CA LEU A 120 -2.28 3.39 13.52
C LEU A 120 -0.87 2.92 13.17
N LYS A 121 0.10 3.10 14.08
CA LYS A 121 1.47 2.61 13.92
C LYS A 121 1.52 1.09 13.83
N GLN A 122 0.84 0.38 14.74
CA GLN A 122 0.77 -1.08 14.71
C GLN A 122 0.07 -1.59 13.44
N PHE A 123 -0.99 -0.91 13.00
CA PHE A 123 -1.68 -1.24 11.77
C PHE A 123 -0.76 -1.05 10.55
N ALA A 124 -0.06 0.08 10.44
CA ALA A 124 0.92 0.31 9.39
C ALA A 124 2.08 -0.69 9.42
N GLN A 125 2.53 -1.12 10.61
CA GLN A 125 3.50 -2.22 10.77
C GLN A 125 3.01 -3.52 10.15
N LYS A 126 1.77 -3.91 10.45
CA LYS A 126 1.17 -5.11 9.86
C LYS A 126 0.99 -4.99 8.36
N CYS A 127 0.51 -3.84 7.86
CA CYS A 127 0.34 -3.60 6.43
C CYS A 127 1.67 -3.65 5.68
N CYS A 128 2.70 -2.97 6.20
CA CYS A 128 4.05 -2.97 5.63
C CYS A 128 4.60 -4.40 5.53
N ARG A 129 4.54 -5.16 6.63
CA ARG A 129 4.99 -6.56 6.63
C ARG A 129 4.26 -7.39 5.59
N VAL A 130 2.92 -7.38 5.61
CA VAL A 130 2.12 -8.20 4.68
C VAL A 130 2.43 -7.81 3.24
N PHE A 131 2.48 -6.53 2.93
CA PHE A 131 2.73 -6.06 1.58
C PHE A 131 4.15 -6.40 1.09
N CYS A 132 5.18 -6.26 1.93
CA CYS A 132 6.53 -6.72 1.59
C CYS A 132 6.58 -8.22 1.28
N LEU A 133 5.86 -9.05 2.04
CA LEU A 133 5.80 -10.49 1.79
C LEU A 133 5.05 -10.83 0.50
N LEU A 134 3.99 -10.09 0.18
CA LEU A 134 3.22 -10.20 -1.06
C LEU A 134 4.07 -9.84 -2.30
N LEU A 135 4.86 -8.77 -2.21
CA LEU A 135 5.79 -8.36 -3.28
C LEU A 135 6.93 -9.36 -3.54
N LEU A 136 7.25 -10.20 -2.55
CA LEU A 136 8.33 -11.17 -2.63
C LEU A 136 7.85 -12.59 -2.93
N GLN A 137 6.56 -12.78 -3.26
CA GLN A 137 6.07 -14.04 -3.78
C GLN A 137 6.69 -14.37 -5.13
N ASP A 138 6.74 -15.65 -5.47
CA ASP A 138 7.33 -16.12 -6.73
C ASP A 138 6.58 -15.53 -7.94
N SER A 139 5.27 -15.27 -7.76
CA SER A 139 4.48 -14.37 -8.59
C SER A 139 4.17 -13.09 -7.79
N PRO A 140 4.89 -11.97 -8.03
CA PRO A 140 4.80 -10.79 -7.19
C PRO A 140 3.43 -10.13 -7.25
N VAL A 141 2.85 -9.89 -6.07
CA VAL A 141 1.61 -9.13 -5.95
C VAL A 141 1.94 -7.64 -5.86
N THR A 142 1.41 -6.84 -6.78
CA THR A 142 1.64 -5.39 -6.86
C THR A 142 0.39 -4.61 -6.46
N ALA A 143 0.59 -3.35 -6.07
CA ALA A 143 -0.49 -2.43 -5.74
C ALA A 143 -0.73 -1.44 -6.88
N VAL A 144 -1.89 -1.56 -7.52
CA VAL A 144 -2.28 -0.69 -8.64
C VAL A 144 -3.17 0.43 -8.12
N TRP A 145 -2.66 1.66 -8.18
CA TRP A 145 -3.34 2.88 -7.74
C TRP A 145 -4.00 3.66 -8.89
N ASN A 146 -3.71 3.33 -10.15
CA ASN A 146 -4.21 4.07 -11.31
C ASN A 146 -5.55 3.49 -11.82
N LEU A 147 -6.60 4.31 -11.83
CA LEU A 147 -7.93 3.93 -12.31
C LEU A 147 -8.07 3.90 -13.83
N SER A 148 -7.24 4.63 -14.57
CA SER A 148 -7.41 4.77 -16.03
C SER A 148 -7.38 3.41 -16.72
N GLU A 149 -6.53 2.50 -16.22
CA GLU A 149 -6.27 1.19 -16.81
C GLU A 149 -7.10 0.05 -16.19
N CYS A 150 -7.85 0.32 -15.11
CA CYS A 150 -8.53 -0.73 -14.34
C CYS A 150 -10.01 -0.92 -14.74
N PRO A 151 -10.45 -2.12 -15.13
CA PRO A 151 -11.87 -2.42 -15.34
C PRO A 151 -12.73 -2.11 -14.10
N PRO A 152 -13.96 -1.57 -14.25
CA PRO A 152 -14.86 -1.26 -13.12
C PRO A 152 -15.15 -2.47 -12.22
N GLN A 153 -15.17 -3.67 -12.80
CA GLN A 153 -15.39 -4.94 -12.07
C GLN A 153 -14.29 -5.28 -11.04
N TYR A 154 -13.16 -4.58 -11.06
CA TYR A 154 -12.07 -4.74 -10.09
C TYR A 154 -12.09 -3.69 -8.98
N LEU A 155 -13.13 -2.88 -8.94
CA LEU A 155 -13.32 -1.81 -7.99
C LEU A 155 -14.59 -2.07 -7.19
N ASP A 156 -14.52 -1.73 -5.90
CA ASP A 156 -15.68 -1.66 -5.02
C ASP A 156 -15.86 -0.21 -4.55
N HIS A 157 -17.11 0.27 -4.58
CA HIS A 157 -17.42 1.59 -4.05
C HIS A 157 -17.59 1.50 -2.54
N VAL A 158 -17.15 2.52 -1.80
CA VAL A 158 -17.32 2.62 -0.34
C VAL A 158 -18.78 2.43 0.11
N ASP A 159 -19.73 2.88 -0.70
CA ASP A 159 -21.17 2.77 -0.45
C ASP A 159 -21.82 1.57 -1.12
N GLN A 160 -21.04 0.62 -1.63
CA GLN A 160 -21.53 -0.55 -2.37
C GLN A 160 -22.44 -0.19 -3.55
N GLN A 161 -22.30 1.05 -4.04
CA GLN A 161 -23.00 1.52 -5.23
C GLN A 161 -22.39 0.91 -6.47
N ASP A 162 -23.22 0.76 -7.50
CA ASP A 162 -22.77 0.24 -8.78
C ASP A 162 -21.88 1.26 -9.50
N ILE A 163 -20.61 0.90 -9.67
CA ILE A 163 -19.58 1.76 -10.28
C ILE A 163 -19.75 1.82 -11.80
N MET A 164 -20.50 0.89 -12.40
CA MET A 164 -20.65 0.76 -13.85
C MET A 164 -21.16 2.02 -14.55
N TYR A 165 -21.84 2.90 -13.81
CA TYR A 165 -22.43 4.13 -14.34
C TYR A 165 -21.66 5.42 -14.00
N ARG A 166 -20.55 5.33 -13.26
CA ARG A 166 -19.76 6.49 -12.85
C ARG A 166 -18.58 6.74 -13.77
N LYS A 167 -18.26 8.03 -14.02
CA LYS A 167 -17.03 8.36 -14.75
C LYS A 167 -15.84 8.12 -13.83
N LYS A 168 -14.82 7.42 -14.34
CA LYS A 168 -13.57 7.18 -13.58
C LYS A 168 -12.85 8.46 -13.15
N THR A 169 -13.05 9.55 -13.88
CA THR A 169 -12.53 10.89 -13.56
C THR A 169 -13.27 11.57 -12.42
N GLU A 170 -14.33 10.96 -11.90
CA GLU A 170 -15.11 11.42 -10.75
C GLU A 170 -14.90 10.46 -9.57
N LEU A 171 -13.87 9.59 -9.63
CA LEU A 171 -13.59 8.59 -8.62
C LEU A 171 -12.17 8.74 -8.10
N ARG A 172 -12.05 8.65 -6.78
CA ARG A 172 -10.78 8.65 -6.06
C ARG A 172 -10.49 7.28 -5.50
N VAL A 173 -9.27 6.79 -5.71
CA VAL A 173 -8.79 5.53 -5.11
C VAL A 173 -8.47 5.75 -3.64
N LEU A 174 -9.06 4.91 -2.80
CA LEU A 174 -8.79 4.84 -1.37
C LEU A 174 -7.91 3.64 -1.04
N TRP A 175 -8.10 2.52 -1.74
CA TRP A 175 -7.31 1.31 -1.58
C TRP A 175 -6.91 0.76 -2.94
N PRO A 176 -5.65 0.33 -3.13
CA PRO A 176 -5.19 -0.14 -4.43
C PRO A 176 -5.84 -1.48 -4.75
N ILE A 177 -5.87 -1.80 -6.04
CA ILE A 177 -6.08 -3.19 -6.46
C ILE A 177 -4.80 -3.96 -6.14
N LEU A 178 -4.93 -5.11 -5.47
CA LEU A 178 -3.81 -6.04 -5.32
C LEU A 178 -3.91 -7.08 -6.42
N ALA A 179 -2.90 -7.13 -7.29
CA ALA A 179 -2.90 -7.98 -8.45
C ALA A 179 -1.60 -8.79 -8.56
N ASP A 180 -1.75 -10.04 -8.96
CA ASP A 180 -0.66 -10.88 -9.45
C ASP A 180 -0.73 -10.92 -10.99
N GLY A 181 0.09 -10.09 -11.62
CA GLY A 181 0.01 -9.86 -13.06
C GLY A 181 -1.38 -9.36 -13.48
N LYS A 182 -2.13 -10.21 -14.20
CA LYS A 182 -3.51 -9.90 -14.65
C LYS A 182 -4.59 -10.40 -13.69
N ASN A 183 -4.22 -11.20 -12.69
CA ASN A 183 -5.16 -11.79 -11.75
C ASN A 183 -5.36 -10.85 -10.58
N VAL A 184 -6.60 -10.40 -10.37
CA VAL A 184 -6.94 -9.58 -9.21
C VAL A 184 -7.15 -10.47 -7.99
N ILE A 185 -6.36 -10.21 -6.95
CA ILE A 185 -6.42 -10.91 -5.66
C ILE A 185 -7.37 -10.15 -4.74
N GLU A 186 -7.24 -8.83 -4.69
CA GLU A 186 -8.13 -7.96 -3.93
C GLU A 186 -8.55 -6.76 -4.77
N ARG A 187 -9.84 -6.45 -4.71
CA ARG A 187 -10.42 -5.30 -5.40
C ARG A 187 -9.96 -4.00 -4.77
N GLY A 188 -9.79 -3.00 -5.62
CA GLY A 188 -9.54 -1.64 -5.18
C GLY A 188 -10.79 -1.05 -4.57
N VAL A 189 -10.63 -0.09 -3.66
CA VAL A 189 -11.76 0.63 -3.07
C VAL A 189 -11.72 2.07 -3.56
N VAL A 190 -12.86 2.56 -4.04
CA VAL A 190 -13.02 3.93 -4.56
C VAL A 190 -14.16 4.67 -3.87
N CYS A 191 -14.08 5.99 -3.88
CA CYS A 191 -15.19 6.88 -3.56
C CYS A 191 -15.34 7.95 -4.63
N ASP A 192 -16.43 8.70 -4.56
CA ASP A 192 -16.63 9.88 -5.39
C ASP A 192 -15.59 10.97 -5.09
N GLU A 193 -15.15 11.61 -6.17
CA GLU A 193 -14.39 12.86 -6.12
C GLU A 193 -15.40 14.00 -5.92
N MET A 194 -15.26 14.77 -4.83
CA MET A 194 -16.12 15.93 -4.53
C MET A 194 -15.74 17.15 -5.35
#